data_AF-A0A4Q3STG1-F1
#
_entry.id   AF-A0A4Q3STG1-F1
#
_cell.length_a   1.000
_cell.length_b   1.000
_cell.length_c   1.000
_cell.angle_alpha   90.00
_cell.angle_beta   90.00
_cell.angle_gamma   90.00
#
_symmetry.space_group_name_H-M   'P 1'
#
loop_
_entity.id
_entity.type
_entity.pdbx_description
1 polymer ?
#
loop_
_entity_poly.entity_id
_entity_poly.type
_entity_poly.pdbx_seq_one_letter_code
_entity_poly.pdbx_strand_id
1 'polypeptide(L)'
;FYVGCTDGLLEFPYDPAATAINSTGKKIVSLPAGGYNNHWTRNVIANADGTKLYISVGSGSNVAEHGLDNEIRRANILEVNPDGSGEKIYAAGLRNPVGMDWAPGSGTLWTAVNERDGLGDDLVPDYITSVKEGAFYGWPFSYYGQNEDPRMKEKMNKDLVSKAIKPDVPVGNHTASLGIKFYNQKTFPAKYHSGAFVSQHGSWNRSQFTGYKVIFVPFQNGKPSGAPEDFLTGFFPNGSTEDVYGRPVGLAVLSEGSLLVSDDASNTIWKVSAAK
;
A
#
# COMPACT_ATOMS: atom_id res chain seq x y z
N PHE A 1 1.96 -20.38 -6.76
CA PHE A 1 1.50 -19.02 -6.40
C PHE A 1 1.97 -18.70 -4.99
N TYR A 2 2.05 -17.43 -4.63
CA TYR A 2 2.60 -16.97 -3.35
C TYR A 2 1.53 -16.34 -2.47
N VAL A 3 1.63 -16.53 -1.16
CA VAL A 3 0.76 -15.91 -0.15
C VAL A 3 1.60 -15.31 0.95
N GLY A 4 1.44 -14.02 1.19
CA GLY A 4 2.04 -13.37 2.36
C GLY A 4 1.19 -13.58 3.60
N CYS A 5 1.72 -14.32 4.56
CA CYS A 5 1.18 -14.50 5.91
C CYS A 5 1.88 -13.55 6.87
N THR A 6 1.25 -13.23 8.01
CA THR A 6 1.80 -12.32 9.03
C THR A 6 3.26 -12.60 9.38
N ASP A 7 3.64 -13.87 9.47
CA ASP A 7 4.94 -14.36 9.91
C ASP A 7 5.82 -14.94 8.77
N GLY A 8 5.40 -14.83 7.50
CA GLY A 8 6.19 -15.37 6.41
C GLY A 8 5.58 -15.29 5.02
N LEU A 9 6.40 -15.56 4.01
CA LEU A 9 5.96 -15.78 2.64
C LEU A 9 5.85 -17.28 2.39
N LEU A 10 4.69 -17.73 1.92
CA LEU A 10 4.44 -19.12 1.56
C LEU A 10 4.36 -19.27 0.04
N GLU A 11 4.91 -20.36 -0.45
CA GLU A 11 4.81 -20.84 -1.82
C GLU A 11 3.85 -22.04 -1.89
N PHE A 12 2.98 -22.04 -2.89
CA PHE A 12 2.03 -23.11 -3.16
C PHE A 12 2.13 -23.55 -4.62
N PRO A 13 1.85 -24.83 -4.93
CA PRO A 13 1.62 -25.25 -6.32
C PRO A 13 0.42 -24.48 -6.89
N TYR A 14 0.48 -24.18 -8.19
CA TYR A 14 -0.61 -23.49 -8.89
C TYR A 14 -0.99 -24.26 -10.14
N ASP A 15 -2.27 -24.60 -10.24
CA ASP A 15 -2.91 -25.13 -11.44
C ASP A 15 -4.08 -24.18 -11.77
N PRO A 16 -4.09 -23.52 -12.94
CA PRO A 16 -5.15 -22.58 -13.30
C PRO A 16 -6.53 -23.25 -13.47
N ALA A 17 -6.59 -24.59 -13.64
CA ALA A 17 -7.85 -25.33 -13.68
C ALA A 17 -8.35 -25.75 -12.29
N ALA A 18 -7.50 -25.67 -11.26
CA ALA A 18 -7.87 -26.07 -9.91
C ALA A 18 -8.78 -25.03 -9.24
N THR A 19 -9.85 -25.50 -8.61
CA THR A 19 -10.77 -24.67 -7.80
C THR A 19 -10.51 -24.78 -6.30
N ALA A 20 -9.57 -25.65 -5.89
CA ALA A 20 -9.14 -25.81 -4.50
C ALA A 20 -7.65 -26.20 -4.45
N ILE A 21 -6.98 -25.80 -3.36
CA ILE A 21 -5.59 -26.16 -3.06
C ILE A 21 -5.57 -26.89 -1.72
N ASN A 22 -5.14 -28.16 -1.73
CA ASN A 22 -5.05 -29.00 -0.53
C ASN A 22 -3.63 -29.07 0.05
N SER A 23 -2.66 -28.40 -0.58
CA SER A 23 -1.30 -28.29 -0.06
C SER A 23 -1.25 -27.33 1.12
N THR A 24 -0.45 -27.63 2.14
CA THR A 24 -0.23 -26.75 3.29
C THR A 24 0.67 -25.56 2.99
N GLY A 25 1.28 -25.52 1.79
CA GLY A 25 2.25 -24.50 1.39
C GLY A 25 3.64 -24.70 2.03
N LYS A 26 4.66 -24.17 1.36
CA LYS A 26 6.05 -24.15 1.84
C LYS A 26 6.39 -22.73 2.27
N LYS A 27 6.69 -22.50 3.54
CA LYS A 27 7.25 -21.22 3.99
C LYS A 27 8.66 -21.06 3.42
N ILE A 28 8.87 -20.02 2.62
CA ILE A 28 10.15 -19.72 1.96
C ILE A 28 10.86 -18.51 2.57
N VAL A 29 10.14 -17.63 3.26
CA VAL A 29 10.71 -16.48 3.98
C VAL A 29 10.04 -16.36 5.35
N SER A 30 10.82 -16.15 6.41
CA SER A 30 10.31 -15.78 7.74
C SER A 30 10.27 -14.26 7.87
N LEU A 31 9.11 -13.72 8.26
CA LEU A 31 8.88 -12.28 8.38
C LEU A 31 8.60 -11.89 9.83
N PRO A 32 8.93 -10.65 10.25
CA PRO A 32 8.67 -10.23 11.61
C PRO A 32 7.15 -10.21 11.89
N ALA A 33 6.72 -10.98 12.89
CA ALA A 33 5.32 -11.11 13.31
C ALA A 33 5.01 -10.22 14.53
N GLY A 34 3.73 -9.88 14.75
CA GLY A 34 3.30 -9.00 15.86
C GLY A 34 3.55 -7.50 15.62
N GLY A 35 3.25 -6.66 16.63
CA GLY A 35 3.37 -5.20 16.62
C GLY A 35 2.09 -4.45 17.05
N TYR A 36 2.17 -3.12 17.16
CA TYR A 36 1.07 -2.18 17.47
C TYR A 36 0.01 -2.17 16.38
N ASN A 37 -1.27 -2.20 16.79
CA ASN A 37 -2.45 -2.08 15.92
C ASN A 37 -2.39 -2.93 14.64
N ASN A 38 -1.58 -4.00 14.68
CA ASN A 38 -1.60 -5.08 13.74
C ASN A 38 -1.28 -4.70 12.27
N HIS A 39 -0.16 -4.02 11.98
CA HIS A 39 0.40 -4.03 10.61
C HIS A 39 0.88 -5.45 10.22
N TRP A 40 -0.05 -6.41 10.14
CA TRP A 40 0.15 -7.84 9.91
C TRP A 40 0.10 -8.22 8.44
N THR A 41 -0.38 -7.33 7.56
CA THR A 41 -0.53 -7.63 6.14
C THR A 41 0.84 -7.77 5.49
N ARG A 42 1.00 -8.77 4.61
CA ARG A 42 2.20 -8.97 3.79
C ARG A 42 1.79 -9.04 2.33
N ASN A 43 1.69 -7.87 1.69
CA ASN A 43 1.42 -7.87 0.25
C ASN A 43 2.67 -8.32 -0.51
N VAL A 44 2.47 -9.04 -1.61
CA VAL A 44 3.57 -9.57 -2.43
C VAL A 44 3.29 -9.37 -3.92
N ILE A 45 4.28 -8.89 -4.65
CA ILE A 45 4.22 -8.75 -6.11
C ILE A 45 5.52 -9.25 -6.74
N ALA A 46 5.43 -9.92 -7.89
CA ALA A 46 6.59 -10.27 -8.68
C ALA A 46 6.97 -9.13 -9.64
N ASN A 47 8.25 -9.00 -10.00
CA ASN A 47 8.60 -8.19 -11.18
C ASN A 47 8.16 -8.88 -12.49
N ALA A 48 8.27 -8.16 -13.60
CA ALA A 48 7.77 -8.61 -14.90
C ALA A 48 8.38 -9.93 -15.41
N ASP A 49 9.64 -10.21 -15.07
CA ASP A 49 10.33 -11.46 -15.47
C ASP A 49 10.13 -12.61 -14.46
N GLY A 50 9.49 -12.35 -13.32
CA GLY A 50 9.27 -13.35 -12.27
C GLY A 50 10.54 -13.79 -11.52
N THR A 51 11.66 -13.10 -11.70
CA THR A 51 12.94 -13.45 -11.06
C THR A 51 13.07 -12.88 -9.65
N LYS A 52 12.17 -11.98 -9.25
CA LYS A 52 12.15 -11.32 -7.94
C LYS A 52 10.73 -11.18 -7.40
N LEU A 53 10.59 -11.31 -6.09
CA LEU A 53 9.39 -11.00 -5.33
C LEU A 53 9.65 -9.82 -4.40
N TYR A 54 8.67 -8.93 -4.30
CA TYR A 54 8.70 -7.74 -3.46
C TYR A 54 7.63 -7.89 -2.39
N ILE A 55 8.03 -7.82 -1.12
CA ILE A 55 7.19 -8.10 0.04
C ILE A 55 7.05 -6.84 0.87
N SER A 56 5.83 -6.39 1.08
CA SER A 56 5.52 -5.30 2.00
C SER A 56 5.56 -5.78 3.45
N VAL A 57 6.25 -5.02 4.32
CA VAL A 57 6.27 -5.26 5.76
C VAL A 57 6.08 -3.93 6.49
N GLY A 58 4.92 -3.75 7.12
CA GLY A 58 4.64 -2.55 7.93
C GLY A 58 5.40 -2.50 9.26
N SER A 59 5.42 -1.33 9.88
CA SER A 59 6.04 -1.06 11.18
C SER A 59 5.45 -1.90 12.30
N GLY A 60 6.24 -2.14 13.34
CA GLY A 60 5.83 -2.82 14.56
C GLY A 60 5.16 -1.88 15.58
N SER A 61 5.08 -0.59 15.27
CA SER A 61 4.57 0.46 16.15
C SER A 61 4.08 1.67 15.35
N ASN A 62 3.49 2.67 16.00
CA ASN A 62 3.07 3.89 15.31
C ASN A 62 4.28 4.77 14.94
N VAL A 63 5.19 4.97 15.90
CA VAL A 63 6.39 5.84 15.80
C VAL A 63 7.57 5.24 16.58
N ALA A 64 7.84 3.95 16.43
CA ALA A 64 8.94 3.23 17.09
C ALA A 64 8.89 3.25 18.63
N GLU A 65 7.69 3.30 19.22
CA GLU A 65 7.50 3.39 20.68
C GLU A 65 8.15 2.22 21.43
N HIS A 66 8.19 1.04 20.81
CA HIS A 66 8.80 -0.17 21.37
C HIS A 66 10.32 -0.27 21.10
N GLY A 67 10.94 0.79 20.57
CA GLY A 67 12.37 0.83 20.27
C GLY A 67 12.69 0.37 18.84
N LEU A 68 13.78 0.90 18.29
CA LEU A 68 14.19 0.67 16.90
C LEU A 68 14.54 -0.79 16.60
N ASP A 69 14.95 -1.56 17.62
CA ASP A 69 15.24 -2.99 17.46
C ASP A 69 13.98 -3.81 17.10
N ASN A 70 12.79 -3.36 17.51
CA ASN A 70 11.51 -3.97 17.11
C ASN A 70 11.14 -3.67 15.65
N GLU A 71 11.84 -2.73 15.02
CA GLU A 71 11.57 -2.24 13.66
C GLU A 71 12.54 -2.81 12.62
N ILE A 72 13.40 -3.76 13.01
CA ILE A 72 14.28 -4.47 12.09
C ILE A 72 13.43 -5.23 11.06
N ARG A 73 13.73 -5.00 9.76
CA ARG A 73 12.98 -5.54 8.61
C ARG A 73 11.50 -5.12 8.57
N ARG A 74 11.14 -4.00 9.21
CA ARG A 74 9.80 -3.42 9.20
C ARG A 74 9.80 -2.01 8.62
N ALA A 75 8.61 -1.51 8.30
CA ALA A 75 8.41 -0.27 7.56
C ALA A 75 9.19 -0.25 6.22
N ASN A 76 9.20 -1.40 5.56
CA ASN A 76 10.06 -1.71 4.42
C ASN A 76 9.27 -2.38 3.30
N ILE A 77 9.84 -2.30 2.10
CA ILE A 77 9.62 -3.28 1.04
C ILE A 77 10.89 -4.14 0.97
N LEU A 78 10.74 -5.46 1.10
CA LEU A 78 11.81 -6.44 0.96
C LEU A 78 11.83 -6.99 -0.47
N GLU A 79 13.00 -7.31 -1.01
CA GLU A 79 13.15 -8.07 -2.26
C GLU A 79 13.76 -9.43 -1.94
N VAL A 80 13.21 -10.50 -2.52
CA VAL A 80 13.73 -11.88 -2.43
C VAL A 80 13.69 -12.56 -3.80
N ASN A 81 14.48 -13.61 -3.97
CA ASN A 81 14.31 -14.56 -5.09
C ASN A 81 13.03 -15.39 -4.88
N PRO A 82 12.47 -16.02 -5.95
CA PRO A 82 11.24 -16.80 -5.86
C PRO A 82 11.30 -18.00 -4.92
N ASP A 83 12.51 -18.48 -4.60
CA ASP A 83 12.77 -19.55 -3.61
C ASP A 83 12.96 -19.04 -2.17
N GLY A 84 12.87 -17.72 -1.96
CA GLY A 84 13.07 -17.03 -0.68
C GLY A 84 14.51 -16.62 -0.38
N SER A 85 15.48 -16.98 -1.22
CA SER A 85 16.89 -16.60 -1.04
C SER A 85 17.17 -15.15 -1.45
N GLY A 86 18.37 -14.66 -1.14
CA GLY A 86 18.84 -13.36 -1.64
C GLY A 86 18.08 -12.15 -1.09
N GLU A 87 17.55 -12.26 0.13
CA GLU A 87 16.80 -11.17 0.76
C GLU A 87 17.62 -9.89 0.90
N LYS A 88 17.01 -8.76 0.54
CA LYS A 88 17.50 -7.42 0.88
C LYS A 88 16.34 -6.48 1.21
N ILE A 89 16.65 -5.40 1.94
CA ILE A 89 15.73 -4.26 2.07
C ILE A 89 15.78 -3.49 0.76
N TYR A 90 14.70 -3.54 -0.02
CA TYR A 90 14.60 -2.81 -1.27
C TYR A 90 14.36 -1.32 -1.03
N ALA A 91 13.46 -0.97 -0.10
CA ALA A 91 13.22 0.40 0.34
C ALA A 91 12.81 0.43 1.81
N ALA A 92 13.13 1.51 2.52
CA ALA A 92 12.91 1.65 3.96
C ALA A 92 12.21 2.95 4.34
N GLY A 93 11.72 3.02 5.58
CA GLY A 93 11.08 4.22 6.12
C GLY A 93 9.69 4.49 5.53
N LEU A 94 9.04 3.45 5.03
CA LEU A 94 7.66 3.43 4.56
C LEU A 94 6.81 2.81 5.67
N ARG A 95 6.15 3.60 6.52
CA ARG A 95 5.50 3.09 7.76
C ARG A 95 4.68 1.81 7.54
N ASN A 96 3.80 1.80 6.54
CA ASN A 96 3.01 0.61 6.19
C ASN A 96 2.68 0.60 4.67
N PRO A 97 3.56 0.06 3.81
CA PRO A 97 3.45 0.13 2.35
C PRO A 97 2.53 -0.96 1.80
N VAL A 98 1.24 -0.91 2.09
CA VAL A 98 0.30 -2.03 1.87
C VAL A 98 0.14 -2.37 0.39
N GLY A 99 -0.34 -1.43 -0.42
CA GLY A 99 -0.58 -1.65 -1.84
C GLY A 99 0.70 -1.53 -2.64
N MET A 100 0.90 -2.38 -3.66
CA MET A 100 2.00 -2.27 -4.61
C MET A 100 1.54 -2.60 -6.03
N ASP A 101 2.01 -1.83 -7.01
CA ASP A 101 1.83 -2.14 -8.43
C ASP A 101 2.96 -1.55 -9.28
N TRP A 102 3.15 -2.10 -10.47
CA TRP A 102 4.15 -1.62 -11.42
C TRP A 102 3.53 -0.62 -12.39
N ALA A 103 4.08 0.60 -12.44
CA ALA A 103 3.62 1.61 -13.38
C ALA A 103 3.88 1.18 -14.83
N PRO A 104 2.86 1.15 -15.71
CA PRO A 104 3.03 0.74 -17.10
C PRO A 104 3.98 1.68 -17.83
N GLY A 105 4.75 1.13 -18.78
CA GLY A 105 5.74 1.85 -19.57
C GLY A 105 7.06 2.08 -18.84
N SER A 106 7.05 2.61 -17.61
CA SER A 106 8.27 2.87 -16.84
C SER A 106 8.81 1.64 -16.11
N GLY A 107 7.95 0.68 -15.76
CA GLY A 107 8.33 -0.46 -14.93
C GLY A 107 8.75 -0.07 -13.51
N THR A 108 8.39 1.14 -13.05
CA THR A 108 8.70 1.61 -11.69
C THR A 108 7.73 1.01 -10.70
N LEU A 109 8.22 0.51 -9.56
CA LEU A 109 7.37 0.06 -8.46
C LEU A 109 6.72 1.27 -7.80
N TRP A 110 5.42 1.21 -7.55
CA TRP A 110 4.71 2.20 -6.74
C TRP A 110 4.08 1.51 -5.54
N THR A 111 3.95 2.25 -4.44
CA THR A 111 3.30 1.77 -3.23
C THR A 111 2.35 2.79 -2.63
N ALA A 112 1.26 2.31 -2.01
CA ALA A 112 0.38 3.08 -1.15
C ALA A 112 0.78 2.88 0.32
N VAL A 113 0.99 3.98 1.05
CA VAL A 113 1.50 3.95 2.43
C VAL A 113 0.53 4.61 3.38
N ASN A 114 0.25 3.93 4.49
CA ASN A 114 -0.50 4.51 5.61
C ASN A 114 0.49 5.21 6.55
N GLU A 115 0.32 6.50 6.77
CA GLU A 115 1.20 7.29 7.62
C GLU A 115 0.83 7.24 9.10
N ARG A 116 1.69 7.86 9.93
CA ARG A 116 1.59 7.86 11.39
C ARG A 116 0.36 8.58 11.91
N ASP A 117 -0.11 8.06 13.02
CA ASP A 117 -1.25 8.53 13.79
C ASP A 117 -0.82 9.57 14.84
N GLY A 118 -1.78 10.39 15.31
CA GLY A 118 -1.62 11.19 16.52
C GLY A 118 -0.86 12.51 16.36
N LEU A 119 -0.82 13.08 15.15
CA LEU A 119 -0.34 14.44 14.88
C LEU A 119 -1.47 15.44 14.56
N GLY A 120 -2.73 15.03 14.76
CA GLY A 120 -3.94 15.82 14.50
C GLY A 120 -4.69 15.34 13.26
N ASP A 121 -5.84 15.96 12.99
CA ASP A 121 -6.73 15.56 11.91
C ASP A 121 -6.15 15.80 10.51
N ASP A 122 -5.31 16.83 10.40
CA ASP A 122 -4.80 17.33 9.13
C ASP A 122 -3.33 16.99 8.86
N LEU A 123 -2.76 16.09 9.67
CA LEU A 123 -1.38 15.63 9.54
C LEU A 123 -1.26 14.19 10.11
N VAL A 124 -0.62 13.23 9.43
CA VAL A 124 0.18 13.30 8.19
C VAL A 124 -0.62 12.71 7.02
N PRO A 125 -0.45 13.20 5.77
CA PRO A 125 -1.11 12.56 4.64
C PRO A 125 -0.58 11.15 4.41
N ASP A 126 -1.51 10.21 4.20
CA ASP A 126 -1.21 9.00 3.45
C ASP A 126 -0.74 9.39 2.05
N TYR A 127 0.00 8.51 1.40
CA TYR A 127 0.56 8.81 0.09
C TYR A 127 0.67 7.59 -0.82
N ILE A 128 0.74 7.85 -2.11
CA ILE A 128 1.34 6.93 -3.08
C ILE A 128 2.68 7.50 -3.56
N THR A 129 3.67 6.64 -3.77
CA THR A 129 5.00 7.07 -4.22
C THR A 129 5.70 6.00 -5.06
N SER A 130 6.53 6.47 -5.99
CA SER A 130 7.53 5.66 -6.68
C SER A 130 8.57 5.16 -5.69
N VAL A 131 8.81 3.85 -5.71
CA VAL A 131 9.76 3.17 -4.83
C VAL A 131 11.13 3.10 -5.53
N LYS A 132 12.17 3.54 -4.83
CA LYS A 132 13.55 3.51 -5.30
C LYS A 132 14.37 2.54 -4.46
N GLU A 133 15.17 1.73 -5.13
CA GLU A 133 16.08 0.80 -4.45
C GLU A 133 17.05 1.57 -3.53
N GLY A 134 17.21 1.08 -2.30
CA GLY A 134 18.07 1.64 -1.28
C GLY A 134 17.59 2.97 -0.68
N ALA A 135 16.41 3.46 -1.07
CA ALA A 135 15.90 4.74 -0.59
C ALA A 135 15.24 4.65 0.79
N PHE A 136 15.20 5.80 1.48
CA PHE A 136 14.56 5.99 2.76
C PHE A 136 13.45 7.05 2.65
N TYR A 137 12.26 6.77 3.19
CA TYR A 137 11.06 7.61 3.05
C TYR A 137 10.64 8.31 4.35
N GLY A 138 11.51 8.29 5.35
CA GLY A 138 11.43 9.18 6.51
C GLY A 138 11.03 8.50 7.82
N TRP A 139 10.13 7.51 7.80
CA TRP A 139 9.67 6.86 9.04
C TRP A 139 10.80 6.10 9.74
N PRO A 140 10.95 6.15 11.08
CA PRO A 140 10.10 6.85 12.04
C PRO A 140 10.52 8.31 12.30
N PHE A 141 11.70 8.72 11.84
CA PHE A 141 12.34 9.99 12.25
C PHE A 141 11.69 11.25 11.66
N SER A 142 11.10 11.13 10.47
CA SER A 142 10.49 12.24 9.74
C SER A 142 9.26 11.79 8.98
N TYR A 143 8.37 12.72 8.65
CA TYR A 143 7.17 12.47 7.88
C TYR A 143 7.16 13.29 6.60
N TYR A 144 6.62 12.69 5.54
CA TYR A 144 6.40 13.33 4.25
C TYR A 144 7.61 14.12 3.73
N GLY A 145 8.78 13.47 3.73
CA GLY A 145 10.09 14.09 3.46
C GLY A 145 10.85 14.35 4.76
N GLN A 146 11.50 15.51 4.86
CA GLN A 146 12.46 15.80 5.94
C GLN A 146 11.83 16.50 7.16
N ASN A 147 10.49 16.46 7.30
CA ASN A 147 9.84 17.07 8.47
C ASN A 147 10.07 16.19 9.69
N GLU A 148 10.95 16.63 10.59
CA GLU A 148 11.28 15.87 11.81
C GLU A 148 10.02 15.60 12.64
N ASP A 149 9.85 14.35 13.09
CA ASP A 149 8.80 13.98 14.02
C ASP A 149 9.22 14.41 15.44
N PRO A 150 8.51 15.34 16.10
CA PRO A 150 8.90 15.84 17.42
C PRO A 150 8.89 14.75 18.49
N ARG A 151 8.16 13.65 18.28
CA ARG A 151 8.13 12.50 19.21
C ARG A 151 9.42 11.67 19.16
N MET A 152 10.22 11.82 18.11
CA MET A 152 11.52 11.17 17.95
C MET A 152 12.70 12.00 18.43
N LYS A 153 12.48 13.17 19.03
CA LYS A 153 13.53 14.14 19.41
C LYS A 153 14.74 13.50 20.10
N GLU A 154 14.51 12.64 21.10
CA GLU A 154 15.57 12.01 21.90
C GLU A 154 16.30 10.86 21.17
N LYS A 155 15.71 10.33 20.09
CA LYS A 155 16.22 9.20 19.30
C LYS A 155 16.50 9.59 17.85
N MET A 156 16.56 10.90 17.56
CA MET A 156 16.56 11.41 16.20
C MET A 156 17.80 10.99 15.44
N ASN A 157 17.61 10.45 14.23
CA ASN A 157 18.70 10.20 13.29
C ASN A 157 18.67 11.25 12.17
N LYS A 158 19.40 12.35 12.37
CA LYS A 158 19.44 13.48 11.42
C LYS A 158 20.02 13.11 10.06
N ASP A 159 20.96 12.17 10.02
CA ASP A 159 21.55 11.70 8.77
C ASP A 159 20.52 10.97 7.91
N LEU A 160 19.64 10.16 8.52
CA LEU A 160 18.53 9.53 7.81
C LEU A 160 17.45 10.54 7.41
N VAL A 161 17.12 11.51 8.27
CA VAL A 161 16.18 12.59 7.92
C VAL A 161 16.65 13.37 6.69
N SER A 162 17.93 13.75 6.63
CA SER A 162 18.48 14.47 5.47
C SER A 162 18.44 13.68 4.15
N LYS A 163 18.32 12.34 4.23
CA LYS A 163 18.19 11.44 3.07
C LYS A 163 16.74 11.09 2.75
N ALA A 164 15.78 11.48 3.60
CA ALA A 164 14.38 11.14 3.43
C ALA A 164 13.82 11.73 2.13
N ILE A 165 13.30 10.85 1.29
CA ILE A 165 12.61 11.24 0.05
C ILE A 165 11.21 11.70 0.39
N LYS A 166 10.83 12.87 -0.11
CA LYS A 166 9.44 13.33 -0.06
C LYS A 166 8.59 12.45 -0.98
N PRO A 167 7.51 11.83 -0.47
CA PRO A 167 6.60 11.04 -1.29
C PRO A 167 5.95 11.84 -2.43
N ASP A 168 5.61 11.17 -3.53
CA ASP A 168 5.19 11.83 -4.78
C ASP A 168 3.79 12.44 -4.73
N VAL A 169 2.79 11.70 -4.22
CA VAL A 169 1.38 12.13 -4.26
C VAL A 169 0.75 11.95 -2.88
N PRO A 170 0.34 13.04 -2.20
CA PRO A 170 -0.49 12.93 -1.01
C PRO A 170 -1.90 12.52 -1.43
N VAL A 171 -2.48 11.54 -0.75
CA VAL A 171 -3.84 11.05 -1.04
C VAL A 171 -4.86 11.38 0.05
N GLY A 172 -4.45 12.19 1.03
CA GLY A 172 -5.28 12.68 2.12
C GLY A 172 -4.84 12.14 3.48
N ASN A 173 -5.24 12.84 4.55
CA ASN A 173 -4.91 12.43 5.92
C ASN A 173 -5.82 11.29 6.37
N HIS A 174 -5.22 10.27 7.00
CA HIS A 174 -5.90 9.15 7.63
C HIS A 174 -6.82 8.33 6.70
N THR A 175 -6.65 8.42 5.38
CA THR A 175 -7.54 7.77 4.42
C THR A 175 -7.51 6.24 4.46
N ALA A 176 -6.47 5.69 5.09
CA ALA A 176 -6.15 4.28 5.12
C ALA A 176 -6.04 3.71 3.70
N SER A 177 -5.12 4.24 2.90
CA SER A 177 -4.93 3.82 1.51
C SER A 177 -4.28 2.43 1.43
N LEU A 178 -5.02 1.39 1.03
CA LEU A 178 -4.57 -0.01 1.12
C LEU A 178 -4.18 -0.64 -0.22
N GLY A 179 -4.79 -0.21 -1.33
CA GLY A 179 -4.54 -0.77 -2.65
C GLY A 179 -4.13 0.31 -3.65
N ILE A 180 -3.29 -0.07 -4.60
CA ILE A 180 -2.96 0.72 -5.79
C ILE A 180 -3.02 -0.20 -7.00
N LYS A 181 -3.63 0.27 -8.09
CA LYS A 181 -3.67 -0.47 -9.36
C LYS A 181 -3.61 0.47 -10.56
N PHE A 182 -2.62 0.31 -11.41
CA PHE A 182 -2.55 1.04 -12.67
C PHE A 182 -3.55 0.51 -13.68
N TYR A 183 -4.22 1.42 -14.38
CA TYR A 183 -5.16 1.08 -15.44
C TYR A 183 -4.44 0.93 -16.78
N ASN A 184 -4.32 -0.31 -17.25
CA ASN A 184 -3.66 -0.69 -18.49
C ASN A 184 -4.65 -1.08 -19.61
N GLN A 185 -5.94 -0.84 -19.40
CA GLN A 185 -7.01 -1.13 -20.36
C GLN A 185 -7.54 0.16 -20.99
N LYS A 186 -8.46 0.02 -21.96
CA LYS A 186 -9.03 1.16 -22.70
C LYS A 186 -10.55 1.31 -22.56
N THR A 187 -11.18 0.46 -21.76
CA THR A 187 -12.64 0.36 -21.66
C THR A 187 -13.25 1.53 -20.88
N PHE A 188 -12.59 2.01 -19.82
CA PHE A 188 -12.98 3.24 -19.14
C PHE A 188 -12.69 4.48 -20.01
N PRO A 189 -13.35 5.63 -19.76
CA PRO A 189 -13.05 6.89 -20.44
C PRO A 189 -11.56 7.23 -20.48
N ALA A 190 -11.11 7.89 -21.56
CA ALA A 190 -9.70 8.18 -21.82
C ALA A 190 -8.96 8.87 -20.67
N LYS A 191 -9.66 9.67 -19.85
CA LYS A 191 -9.07 10.32 -18.67
C LYS A 191 -8.52 9.32 -17.63
N TYR A 192 -9.03 8.09 -17.60
CA TYR A 192 -8.58 7.05 -16.68
C TYR A 192 -7.41 6.21 -17.22
N HIS A 193 -7.03 6.40 -18.48
CA HIS A 193 -5.98 5.60 -19.10
C HIS A 193 -4.62 5.94 -18.49
N SER A 194 -3.80 4.91 -18.25
CA SER A 194 -2.44 5.02 -17.73
C SER A 194 -2.29 5.58 -16.31
N GLY A 195 -3.36 6.04 -15.66
CA GLY A 195 -3.34 6.45 -14.25
C GLY A 195 -3.49 5.30 -13.26
N ALA A 196 -3.54 5.65 -11.98
CA ALA A 196 -3.62 4.70 -10.88
C ALA A 196 -4.94 4.86 -10.11
N PHE A 197 -5.63 3.76 -9.86
CA PHE A 197 -6.70 3.69 -8.87
C PHE A 197 -6.10 3.41 -7.49
N VAL A 198 -6.60 4.07 -6.45
CA VAL A 198 -6.18 3.87 -5.06
C VAL A 198 -7.42 3.68 -4.20
N SER A 199 -7.47 2.56 -3.47
CA SER A 199 -8.56 2.25 -2.54
C SER A 199 -8.25 2.83 -1.16
N GLN A 200 -9.21 3.58 -0.62
CA GLN A 200 -9.14 4.23 0.68
C GLN A 200 -10.13 3.56 1.62
N HIS A 201 -9.60 2.80 2.57
CA HIS A 201 -10.37 1.96 3.49
C HIS A 201 -11.19 2.76 4.50
N GLY A 202 -10.77 4.00 4.77
CA GLY A 202 -11.48 4.91 5.65
C GLY A 202 -10.79 5.13 6.99
N SER A 203 -10.81 6.37 7.44
CA SER A 203 -10.19 6.83 8.67
C SER A 203 -10.94 6.33 9.92
N TRP A 204 -10.21 6.10 11.00
CA TRP A 204 -10.79 5.93 12.35
C TRP A 204 -10.28 6.99 13.35
N ASN A 205 -9.18 7.69 13.02
CA ASN A 205 -8.40 8.52 13.96
C ASN A 205 -8.47 10.02 13.62
N ARG A 206 -9.67 10.56 13.40
CA ARG A 206 -9.92 12.00 13.16
C ARG A 206 -11.37 12.36 13.45
N SER A 207 -11.64 13.65 13.70
CA SER A 207 -12.97 14.12 14.14
C SER A 207 -14.03 14.13 13.04
N GLN A 208 -13.63 14.40 11.80
CA GLN A 208 -14.44 14.19 10.59
C GLN A 208 -13.84 12.98 9.89
N PHE A 209 -14.60 12.06 9.31
CA PHE A 209 -13.98 10.91 8.65
C PHE A 209 -13.61 11.20 7.18
N THR A 210 -12.56 10.55 6.66
CA THR A 210 -12.07 10.60 5.26
C THR A 210 -11.87 9.19 4.71
N GLY A 211 -11.71 9.08 3.39
CA GLY A 211 -11.53 7.81 2.71
C GLY A 211 -12.87 7.21 2.30
N TYR A 212 -13.06 5.91 2.54
CA TYR A 212 -14.28 5.17 2.19
C TYR A 212 -14.64 5.31 0.70
N LYS A 213 -13.63 5.17 -0.16
CA LYS A 213 -13.77 5.40 -1.61
C LYS A 213 -12.64 4.75 -2.39
N VAL A 214 -12.78 4.73 -3.71
CA VAL A 214 -11.66 4.61 -4.63
C VAL A 214 -11.45 5.97 -5.29
N ILE A 215 -10.20 6.43 -5.27
CA ILE A 215 -9.76 7.62 -6.02
C ILE A 215 -8.99 7.19 -7.28
N PHE A 216 -8.86 8.11 -8.22
CA PHE A 216 -8.01 7.99 -9.39
C PHE A 216 -6.94 9.08 -9.36
N VAL A 217 -5.69 8.72 -9.61
CA VAL A 217 -4.58 9.65 -9.78
C VAL A 217 -4.17 9.63 -11.26
N PRO A 218 -4.27 10.76 -11.98
CA PRO A 218 -3.89 10.83 -13.38
C PRO A 218 -2.37 10.74 -13.53
N PHE A 219 -1.92 10.03 -14.57
CA PHE A 219 -0.51 9.92 -14.93
C PHE A 219 -0.30 10.30 -16.39
N GLN A 220 0.85 10.91 -16.67
CA GLN A 220 1.33 11.17 -18.02
C GLN A 220 2.82 10.85 -18.08
N ASN A 221 3.25 10.10 -19.10
CA ASN A 221 4.66 9.71 -19.29
C ASN A 221 5.28 9.05 -18.04
N GLY A 222 4.53 8.18 -17.37
CA GLY A 222 4.99 7.44 -16.18
C GLY A 222 5.11 8.27 -14.90
N LYS A 223 4.60 9.50 -14.88
CA LYS A 223 4.61 10.38 -13.70
C LYS A 223 3.20 10.88 -13.37
N PRO A 224 2.88 11.15 -12.09
CA PRO A 224 1.65 11.83 -11.72
C PRO A 224 1.51 13.16 -12.48
N SER A 225 0.32 13.44 -13.00
CA SER A 225 0.05 14.60 -13.85
C SER A 225 -1.05 15.53 -13.33
N GLY A 226 -1.59 15.25 -12.13
CA GLY A 226 -2.67 16.03 -11.54
C GLY A 226 -3.03 15.58 -10.13
N ALA A 227 -4.00 16.27 -9.54
CA ALA A 227 -4.52 15.92 -8.22
C ALA A 227 -5.36 14.64 -8.27
N PRO A 228 -5.46 13.89 -7.15
CA PRO A 228 -6.41 12.79 -7.04
C PRO A 228 -7.86 13.24 -7.28
N GLU A 229 -8.63 12.40 -7.97
CA GLU A 229 -10.06 12.56 -8.26
C GLU A 229 -10.87 11.42 -7.63
N ASP A 230 -12.09 11.69 -7.18
CA ASP A 230 -13.00 10.64 -6.75
C ASP A 230 -13.42 9.76 -7.95
N PHE A 231 -13.41 8.43 -7.77
CA PHE A 231 -13.80 7.45 -8.80
C PHE A 231 -15.00 6.60 -8.39
N LEU A 232 -14.93 5.95 -7.24
CA LEU A 232 -16.02 5.14 -6.67
C LEU A 232 -16.30 5.61 -5.24
N THR A 233 -17.45 6.24 -5.03
CA THR A 233 -17.85 6.85 -3.76
C THR A 233 -19.22 6.33 -3.31
N GLY A 234 -19.74 6.86 -2.20
CA GLY A 234 -21.06 6.48 -1.66
C GLY A 234 -21.01 5.40 -0.59
N PHE A 235 -19.83 4.91 -0.22
CA PHE A 235 -19.67 3.94 0.87
C PHE A 235 -19.86 4.53 2.27
N PHE A 236 -19.88 5.86 2.39
CA PHE A 236 -20.04 6.55 3.66
C PHE A 236 -20.81 7.87 3.48
N PRO A 237 -22.11 7.80 3.18
CA PRO A 237 -22.87 8.96 2.69
C PRO A 237 -23.11 10.04 3.76
N ASN A 238 -23.24 9.64 5.03
CA ASN A 238 -23.79 10.51 6.08
C ASN A 238 -22.79 10.90 7.17
N GLY A 239 -21.54 10.45 7.10
CA GLY A 239 -20.57 10.74 8.16
C GLY A 239 -20.76 9.94 9.45
N SER A 240 -21.83 9.14 9.54
CA SER A 240 -22.17 8.31 10.71
C SER A 240 -21.58 6.91 10.58
N THR A 241 -20.84 6.45 11.59
CA THR A 241 -20.25 5.10 11.61
C THR A 241 -21.28 3.98 11.55
N GLU A 242 -22.55 4.27 11.80
CA GLU A 242 -23.66 3.32 11.64
C GLU A 242 -24.02 3.07 10.15
N ASP A 243 -23.65 4.00 9.26
CA ASP A 243 -23.96 3.99 7.83
C ASP A 243 -22.72 3.71 6.95
N VAL A 244 -21.78 2.89 7.41
CA VAL A 244 -20.65 2.43 6.58
C VAL A 244 -21.12 1.29 5.68
N TYR A 245 -21.26 1.57 4.38
CA TYR A 245 -21.69 0.59 3.38
C TYR A 245 -20.55 -0.16 2.70
N GLY A 246 -19.30 0.28 2.90
CA GLY A 246 -18.14 -0.48 2.46
C GLY A 246 -16.80 0.16 2.80
N ARG A 247 -15.76 -0.66 2.81
CA ARG A 247 -14.37 -0.26 3.08
C ARG A 247 -13.45 -0.87 2.02
N PRO A 248 -13.16 -0.13 0.93
CA PRO A 248 -12.32 -0.63 -0.16
C PRO A 248 -10.91 -1.08 0.29
N VAL A 249 -10.47 -2.26 -0.17
CA VAL A 249 -9.15 -2.84 0.14
C VAL A 249 -8.32 -3.12 -1.13
N GLY A 250 -8.59 -4.23 -1.81
CA GLY A 250 -7.82 -4.71 -2.96
C GLY A 250 -8.45 -4.25 -4.28
N LEU A 251 -7.59 -4.08 -5.30
CA LEU A 251 -7.98 -3.64 -6.63
C LEU A 251 -7.44 -4.62 -7.68
N ALA A 252 -8.26 -4.97 -8.66
CA ALA A 252 -7.84 -5.76 -9.82
C ALA A 252 -8.51 -5.26 -11.09
N VAL A 253 -7.79 -5.26 -12.21
CA VAL A 253 -8.36 -4.93 -13.53
C VAL A 253 -8.54 -6.23 -14.30
N LEU A 254 -9.78 -6.51 -14.72
CA LEU A 254 -10.09 -7.68 -15.55
C LEU A 254 -9.64 -7.45 -16.99
N SER A 255 -9.51 -8.54 -17.75
CA SER A 255 -9.07 -8.49 -19.15
C SER A 255 -10.04 -7.71 -20.05
N GLU A 256 -11.33 -7.67 -19.73
CA GLU A 256 -12.31 -6.82 -20.43
C GLU A 256 -12.26 -5.33 -20.01
N GLY A 257 -11.42 -4.97 -19.03
CA GLY A 257 -11.20 -3.60 -18.59
C GLY A 257 -12.10 -3.06 -17.48
N SER A 258 -12.89 -3.93 -16.84
CA SER A 258 -13.59 -3.59 -15.59
C SER A 258 -12.64 -3.58 -14.39
N LEU A 259 -12.94 -2.75 -13.39
CA LEU A 259 -12.22 -2.73 -12.11
C LEU A 259 -13.00 -3.55 -11.07
N LEU A 260 -12.32 -4.49 -10.42
CA LEU A 260 -12.80 -5.14 -9.20
C LEU A 260 -12.25 -4.42 -7.97
N VAL A 261 -13.11 -4.24 -6.97
CA VAL A 261 -12.78 -3.64 -5.68
C VAL A 261 -13.26 -4.58 -4.58
N SER A 262 -12.35 -5.08 -3.74
CA SER A 262 -12.73 -5.87 -2.57
C SER A 262 -13.09 -4.97 -1.40
N ASP A 263 -14.04 -5.41 -0.59
CA ASP A 263 -14.54 -4.74 0.60
C ASP A 263 -14.62 -5.76 1.74
N ASP A 264 -13.73 -5.63 2.72
CA ASP A 264 -13.59 -6.60 3.82
C ASP A 264 -14.64 -6.41 4.92
N ALA A 265 -15.18 -5.20 5.07
CA ALA A 265 -16.21 -4.89 6.06
C ALA A 265 -17.56 -5.51 5.67
N SER A 266 -17.90 -5.51 4.38
CA SER A 266 -19.16 -6.09 3.89
C SER A 266 -19.01 -7.50 3.30
N ASN A 267 -17.79 -8.03 3.19
CA ASN A 267 -17.48 -9.29 2.49
C ASN A 267 -17.98 -9.29 1.03
N THR A 268 -17.72 -8.19 0.30
CA THR A 268 -18.23 -7.95 -1.06
C THR A 268 -17.09 -7.72 -2.06
N ILE A 269 -17.27 -8.20 -3.29
CA ILE A 269 -16.46 -7.78 -4.45
C ILE A 269 -17.34 -6.93 -5.36
N TRP A 270 -17.00 -5.66 -5.47
CA TRP A 270 -17.65 -4.72 -6.38
C TRP A 270 -17.01 -4.79 -7.76
N LYS A 271 -17.82 -4.73 -8.83
CA LYS A 271 -17.35 -4.63 -10.21
C LYS A 271 -17.79 -3.31 -10.81
N VAL A 272 -16.84 -2.44 -11.16
CA VAL A 272 -17.07 -1.20 -11.89
C VAL A 272 -16.79 -1.43 -13.37
N SER A 273 -17.78 -1.18 -14.22
CA SER A 273 -17.67 -1.31 -15.67
C SER A 273 -18.16 -0.04 -16.34
N ALA A 274 -17.52 0.36 -17.45
CA ALA A 274 -18.07 1.43 -18.28
C ALA A 274 -19.31 0.88 -19.00
N ALA A 275 -20.40 1.66 -18.96
CA ALA A 275 -21.52 1.42 -19.85
C ALA A 275 -21.05 1.57 -21.30
N LYS A 276 -21.50 0.67 -22.17
CA LYS A 276 -21.22 0.73 -23.61
C LYS A 276 -21.95 1.89 -24.27
#